data_AF-A0A973X9V3-F1
#
_entry.id   AF-A0A973X9V3-F1
#
_cell.length_a   1.000
_cell.length_b   1.000
_cell.length_c   1.000
_cell.angle_alpha   90.00
_cell.angle_beta   90.00
_cell.angle_gamma   90.00
#
_symmetry.space_group_name_H-M   'P 1'
#
loop_
_entity.id
_entity.type
_entity.pdbx_description
1 polymer ?
#
loop_
_entity_poly.entity_id
_entity_poly.type
_entity_poly.pdbx_seq_one_letter_code
_entity_poly.pdbx_strand_id
1 'polypeptide(L)'
;MSTDIISIDPTRASAHLLQAGQHYAEFAQQLADITRIYMEHALQHSAESRVQLAHQAQRLSLFSAVATLGLIGLWLLAAMSLARRLDLLQVSLQNLSQGQEHAQDEQSFAAIAAMAYHPGTLISDLAGAVLAFRRVQQERQQAQAELREREELYSSIVSQSPIGIVVIDLDTLHFTSFNRATYEPLGYSSEEFAELTIYDIQAHLGRDAVDARVRDIISSGGQEFENQRKTKSGELRDFWISMRPLELRT
;
A
#
# COMPACT_ATOMS: atom_id res chain seq x y z
N MET A 1 50.11 23.38 -88.66
CA MET A 1 51.12 23.79 -89.68
C MET A 1 52.13 22.66 -89.93
N SER A 2 51.68 21.46 -90.32
CA SER A 2 52.58 20.29 -90.47
C SER A 2 52.56 19.65 -91.87
N THR A 3 51.68 20.10 -92.78
CA THR A 3 51.47 19.40 -94.06
C THR A 3 52.42 19.86 -95.18
N ASP A 4 53.12 21.00 -95.03
CA ASP A 4 53.96 21.57 -96.11
C ASP A 4 55.46 21.21 -96.07
N ILE A 5 55.93 20.47 -95.05
CA ILE A 5 57.36 20.05 -94.99
C ILE A 5 57.61 18.70 -95.68
N ILE A 6 56.56 17.92 -95.94
CA ILE A 6 56.70 16.54 -96.45
C ILE A 6 57.09 16.52 -97.95
N SER A 7 56.88 17.61 -98.71
CA SER A 7 57.10 17.62 -100.16
C SER A 7 58.47 18.13 -100.63
N ILE A 8 59.33 18.67 -99.76
CA ILE A 8 60.59 19.35 -100.17
C ILE A 8 61.85 18.57 -99.73
N ASP A 9 61.83 17.86 -98.59
CA ASP A 9 62.95 17.02 -98.14
C ASP A 9 62.45 15.84 -97.27
N PRO A 10 62.13 14.68 -97.87
CA PRO A 10 61.55 13.53 -97.17
C PRO A 10 62.46 12.98 -96.06
N THR A 11 63.77 13.17 -96.18
CA THR A 11 64.76 12.76 -95.18
C THR A 11 64.69 13.62 -93.91
N ARG A 12 64.55 14.95 -94.03
CA ARG A 12 64.38 15.84 -92.87
C ARG A 12 63.00 15.70 -92.21
N ALA A 13 61.95 15.53 -93.00
CA ALA A 13 60.61 15.24 -92.48
C ALA A 13 60.60 13.93 -91.67
N SER A 14 61.25 12.88 -92.16
CA SER A 14 61.42 11.60 -91.45
C SER A 14 62.20 11.75 -90.13
N ALA A 15 63.28 12.55 -90.11
CA ALA A 15 64.04 12.82 -88.89
C ALA A 15 63.20 13.56 -87.83
N HIS A 16 62.40 14.56 -88.23
CA HIS A 16 61.50 15.26 -87.31
C HIS A 16 60.36 14.37 -86.80
N LEU A 17 59.82 13.46 -87.64
CA LEU A 17 58.81 12.48 -87.22
C LEU A 17 59.39 11.45 -86.24
N LEU A 18 60.62 10.98 -86.46
CA LEU A 18 61.32 10.09 -85.54
C LEU A 18 61.60 10.78 -84.19
N GLN A 19 62.07 12.02 -84.20
CA GLN A 19 62.30 12.81 -82.99
C GLN A 19 60.98 13.09 -82.23
N ALA A 20 59.91 13.45 -82.93
CA ALA A 20 58.60 13.61 -82.32
C ALA A 20 58.09 12.29 -81.73
N GLY A 21 58.27 11.16 -82.44
CA GLY A 21 57.95 9.82 -81.94
C GLY A 21 58.72 9.45 -80.67
N GLN A 22 60.00 9.81 -80.58
CA GLN A 22 60.81 9.64 -79.37
C GLN A 22 60.29 10.49 -78.22
N HIS A 23 60.00 11.78 -78.45
CA HIS A 23 59.42 12.65 -77.41
C HIS A 23 58.03 12.16 -76.94
N TYR A 24 57.20 11.65 -77.84
CA TYR A 24 55.92 11.04 -77.45
C TYR A 24 56.10 9.75 -76.66
N ALA A 25 57.08 8.92 -77.00
CA ALA A 25 57.40 7.70 -76.24
C ALA A 25 57.93 8.04 -74.83
N GLU A 26 58.85 9.01 -74.71
CA GLU A 26 59.36 9.52 -73.44
C GLU A 26 58.24 10.11 -72.58
N PHE A 27 57.36 10.92 -73.17
CA PHE A 27 56.21 11.50 -72.47
C PHE A 27 55.23 10.42 -72.01
N ALA A 28 54.91 9.43 -72.84
CA ALA A 28 54.04 8.32 -72.47
C ALA A 28 54.64 7.50 -71.31
N GLN A 29 55.96 7.31 -71.31
CA GLN A 29 56.67 6.64 -70.22
C GLN A 29 56.63 7.46 -68.93
N GLN A 30 56.89 8.77 -68.99
CA GLN A 30 56.75 9.67 -67.83
C GLN A 30 55.33 9.65 -67.27
N LEU A 31 54.31 9.65 -68.13
CA LEU A 31 52.91 9.57 -67.71
C LEU A 31 52.61 8.23 -67.02
N ALA A 32 53.14 7.13 -67.56
CA ALA A 32 53.01 5.80 -66.96
C ALA A 32 53.69 5.71 -65.58
N ASP A 33 54.85 6.36 -65.40
CA ASP A 33 55.55 6.38 -64.11
C ASP A 33 54.82 7.26 -63.08
N ILE A 34 54.31 8.43 -63.48
CA ILE A 34 53.48 9.29 -62.59
C ILE A 34 52.22 8.55 -62.14
N THR A 35 51.50 7.91 -63.07
CA THR A 35 50.29 7.13 -62.73
C THR A 35 50.61 5.96 -61.81
N ARG A 36 51.75 5.28 -62.01
CA ARG A 36 52.22 4.21 -61.11
C ARG A 36 52.47 4.75 -59.69
N ILE A 37 53.25 5.82 -59.55
CA ILE A 37 53.55 6.44 -58.24
C ILE A 37 52.26 6.91 -57.56
N TYR A 38 51.36 7.54 -58.31
CA TYR A 38 50.08 7.98 -57.77
C TYR A 38 49.21 6.80 -57.31
N MET A 39 49.16 5.71 -58.08
CA MET A 39 48.42 4.50 -57.72
C MET A 39 49.00 3.84 -56.46
N GLU A 40 50.33 3.70 -56.38
CA GLU A 40 51.01 3.16 -55.21
C GLU A 40 50.71 3.99 -53.95
N HIS A 41 50.84 5.31 -54.06
CA HIS A 41 50.54 6.22 -52.97
C HIS A 41 49.06 6.19 -52.56
N ALA A 42 48.14 6.11 -53.53
CA ALA A 42 46.70 5.99 -53.26
C ALA A 42 46.33 4.66 -52.58
N LEU A 43 46.95 3.55 -52.99
CA LEU A 43 46.76 2.24 -52.37
C LEU A 43 47.28 2.22 -50.94
N GLN A 44 48.47 2.79 -50.71
CA GLN A 44 49.05 2.91 -49.37
C GLN A 44 48.17 3.78 -48.47
N HIS A 45 47.76 4.95 -48.95
CA HIS A 45 46.91 5.87 -48.18
C HIS A 45 45.52 5.27 -47.88
N SER A 46 44.95 4.50 -48.81
CA SER A 46 43.72 3.73 -48.58
C SER A 46 43.91 2.63 -47.53
N ALA A 47 45.03 1.90 -47.55
CA ALA A 47 45.32 0.89 -46.56
C ALA A 47 45.47 1.48 -45.15
N GLU A 48 46.21 2.59 -45.01
CA GLU A 48 46.36 3.35 -43.77
C GLU A 48 45.00 3.88 -43.26
N SER A 49 44.20 4.48 -44.15
CA SER A 49 42.86 4.98 -43.82
C SER A 49 41.93 3.87 -43.34
N ARG A 50 41.96 2.69 -43.95
CA ARG A 50 41.16 1.52 -43.51
C ARG A 50 41.52 1.08 -42.08
N VAL A 51 42.81 1.03 -41.75
CA VAL A 51 43.27 0.68 -40.40
C VAL A 51 42.84 1.74 -39.38
N GLN A 52 42.97 3.03 -39.72
CA GLN A 52 42.51 4.12 -38.86
C GLN A 52 41.00 4.07 -38.61
N LEU A 53 40.20 3.87 -39.66
CA LEU A 53 38.74 3.75 -39.55
C LEU A 53 38.34 2.52 -38.72
N ALA A 54 39.01 1.38 -38.91
CA ALA A 54 38.76 0.18 -38.09
C ALA A 54 39.06 0.44 -36.61
N HIS A 55 40.17 1.11 -36.31
CA HIS A 55 40.55 1.45 -34.94
C HIS A 55 39.58 2.48 -34.31
N GLN A 56 39.12 3.46 -35.09
CA GLN A 56 38.10 4.42 -34.63
C GLN A 56 36.76 3.75 -34.38
N ALA A 57 36.30 2.89 -35.31
CA ALA A 57 35.07 2.13 -35.18
C ALA A 57 35.09 1.23 -33.93
N GLN A 58 36.22 0.56 -33.66
CA GLN A 58 36.40 -0.25 -32.46
C GLN A 58 36.37 0.57 -31.16
N ARG A 59 36.99 1.77 -31.14
CA ARG A 59 36.92 2.66 -29.97
C ARG A 59 35.49 3.15 -29.73
N LEU A 60 34.78 3.52 -30.78
CA LEU A 60 33.40 4.00 -30.70
C LEU A 60 32.46 2.88 -30.21
N SER A 61 32.61 1.66 -30.73
CA SER A 61 31.80 0.52 -30.30
C SER A 61 32.05 0.17 -28.84
N LEU A 62 33.31 0.16 -28.39
CA LEU A 62 33.66 -0.10 -26.99
C LEU A 62 33.08 0.97 -26.05
N PHE A 63 33.19 2.25 -26.42
CA PHE A 63 32.57 3.34 -25.67
C PHE A 63 31.05 3.17 -25.58
N SER A 64 30.39 2.88 -26.71
CA SER A 64 28.93 2.68 -26.73
C SER A 64 28.51 1.48 -25.88
N ALA A 65 29.29 0.40 -25.85
CA ALA A 65 29.02 -0.78 -25.03
C ALA A 65 29.16 -0.48 -23.53
N VAL A 66 30.16 0.29 -23.13
CA VAL A 66 30.31 0.73 -21.73
C VAL A 66 29.18 1.67 -21.34
N ALA A 67 28.79 2.59 -22.21
CA ALA A 67 27.67 3.51 -21.97
C ALA A 67 26.34 2.76 -21.82
N THR A 68 26.06 1.76 -22.67
CA THR A 68 24.83 0.95 -22.56
C THR A 68 24.82 0.11 -21.30
N LEU A 69 25.93 -0.53 -20.93
CA LEU A 69 26.05 -1.26 -19.66
C LEU A 69 25.86 -0.35 -18.44
N GLY A 70 26.42 0.85 -18.48
CA GLY A 70 26.23 1.85 -17.43
C GLY A 70 24.77 2.28 -17.29
N LEU A 71 24.08 2.49 -18.41
CA LEU A 71 22.66 2.84 -18.43
C LEU A 71 21.79 1.69 -17.92
N ILE A 72 22.08 0.44 -18.30
CA ILE A 72 21.42 -0.75 -17.76
C ILE A 72 21.64 -0.84 -16.25
N GLY A 73 22.87 -0.65 -15.77
CA GLY A 73 23.19 -0.65 -14.35
C GLY A 73 22.43 0.42 -13.57
N LEU A 74 22.35 1.64 -14.11
CA LEU A 74 21.58 2.74 -13.51
C LEU A 74 20.08 2.41 -13.43
N TRP A 75 19.49 1.87 -14.50
CA TRP A 75 18.10 1.44 -14.52
C TRP A 75 17.84 0.30 -13.52
N LEU A 76 18.76 -0.66 -13.43
CA LEU A 76 18.67 -1.75 -12.45
C LEU A 76 18.73 -1.23 -11.02
N LEU A 77 19.61 -0.29 -10.71
CA LEU A 77 19.68 0.34 -9.40
C LEU A 77 18.40 1.11 -9.06
N ALA A 78 17.86 1.87 -10.01
CA ALA A 78 16.58 2.57 -9.85
C ALA A 78 15.43 1.58 -9.60
N ALA A 79 15.35 0.50 -10.38
CA ALA A 79 14.33 -0.53 -10.23
C ALA A 79 14.44 -1.26 -8.88
N MET A 80 15.66 -1.63 -8.45
CA MET A 80 15.88 -2.24 -7.14
C MET A 80 15.53 -1.28 -5.99
N SER A 81 15.86 0.01 -6.13
CA SER A 81 15.49 1.02 -5.13
C SER A 81 13.97 1.11 -5.00
N LEU A 82 13.26 1.19 -6.12
CA LEU A 82 11.80 1.27 -6.13
C LEU A 82 11.15 0.01 -5.54
N ALA A 83 11.65 -1.17 -5.92
CA ALA A 83 11.15 -2.45 -5.42
C ALA A 83 11.26 -2.55 -3.90
N ARG A 84 12.40 -2.14 -3.31
CA ARG A 84 12.57 -2.12 -1.84
C ARG A 84 11.59 -1.18 -1.14
N ARG A 85 11.30 -0.02 -1.73
CA ARG A 85 10.33 0.93 -1.17
C ARG A 85 8.91 0.38 -1.21
N LEU A 86 8.52 -0.25 -2.32
CA LEU A 86 7.20 -0.88 -2.47
C LEU A 86 7.03 -2.06 -1.52
N ASP A 87 8.05 -2.92 -1.38
CA ASP A 87 8.01 -4.06 -0.46
C ASP A 87 7.81 -3.61 0.99
N LEU A 88 8.53 -2.56 1.41
CA LEU A 88 8.38 -1.97 2.73
C LEU A 88 6.95 -1.43 2.96
N LEU A 89 6.39 -0.70 1.99
CA LEU A 89 5.01 -0.21 2.07
C LEU A 89 4.00 -1.36 2.12
N GLN A 90 4.19 -2.39 1.30
CA GLN A 90 3.31 -3.56 1.23
C GLN A 90 3.30 -4.32 2.56
N VAL A 91 4.48 -4.64 3.10
CA VAL A 91 4.61 -5.39 4.36
C VAL A 91 4.00 -4.58 5.52
N SER A 92 4.30 -3.29 5.62
CA SER A 92 3.70 -2.44 6.66
C SER A 92 2.19 -2.33 6.53
N LEU A 93 1.66 -2.19 5.31
CA LEU A 93 0.21 -2.16 5.09
C LEU A 93 -0.45 -3.50 5.44
N GLN A 94 0.20 -4.62 5.09
CA GLN A 94 -0.29 -5.95 5.40
C GLN A 94 -0.33 -6.18 6.92
N ASN A 95 0.72 -5.81 7.64
CA ASN A 95 0.76 -5.88 9.11
C ASN A 95 -0.35 -5.04 9.76
N LEU A 96 -0.55 -3.80 9.29
CA LEU A 96 -1.64 -2.95 9.77
C LEU A 96 -3.02 -3.56 9.49
N SER A 97 -3.22 -4.15 8.31
CA SER A 97 -4.49 -4.77 7.93
C SER A 97 -4.83 -5.98 8.80
N GLN A 98 -3.82 -6.71 9.27
CA GLN A 98 -3.97 -7.84 10.19
C GLN A 98 -4.01 -7.43 11.67
N GLY A 99 -3.86 -6.13 11.97
CA GLY A 99 -3.80 -5.63 13.35
C GLY A 99 -2.53 -6.05 14.11
N GLN A 100 -1.48 -6.45 13.39
CA GLN A 100 -0.21 -6.93 13.96
C GLN A 100 0.85 -5.81 13.92
N GLU A 101 0.59 -4.70 14.60
CA GLU A 101 1.60 -3.64 14.75
C GLU A 101 2.53 -3.98 15.93
N HIS A 102 3.79 -4.27 15.64
CA HIS A 102 4.79 -4.56 16.67
C HIS A 102 5.61 -3.31 16.98
N ALA A 103 6.12 -3.18 18.21
CA ALA A 103 6.99 -2.06 18.58
C ALA A 103 8.27 -1.94 17.72
N GLN A 104 8.66 -3.02 17.03
CA GLN A 104 9.79 -3.05 16.08
C GLN A 104 9.46 -2.36 14.74
N ASP A 105 8.18 -2.13 14.43
CA ASP A 105 7.75 -1.50 13.18
C ASP A 105 7.94 0.03 13.18
N GLU A 106 8.29 0.65 14.31
CA GLU A 106 8.46 2.10 14.40
C GLU A 106 9.57 2.61 13.46
N GLN A 107 10.64 1.83 13.28
CA GLN A 107 11.70 2.16 12.32
C GLN A 107 11.20 2.10 10.87
N SER A 108 10.35 1.11 10.55
CA SER A 108 9.72 0.98 9.24
C SER A 108 8.80 2.16 8.96
N PHE A 109 7.97 2.57 9.93
CA PHE A 109 7.09 3.73 9.78
C PHE A 109 7.84 5.06 9.71
N ALA A 110 8.98 5.20 10.40
CA ALA A 110 9.85 6.36 10.23
C ALA A 110 10.40 6.46 8.80
N ALA A 111 10.77 5.33 8.18
CA ALA A 111 11.18 5.29 6.78
C ALA A 111 10.02 5.65 5.84
N ILE A 112 8.80 5.17 6.09
CA ILE A 112 7.59 5.53 5.32
C ILE A 112 7.30 7.03 5.44
N ALA A 113 7.39 7.59 6.65
CA ALA A 113 7.24 9.02 6.88
C ALA A 113 8.25 9.82 6.06
N ALA A 114 9.52 9.42 6.04
CA ALA A 114 10.53 10.06 5.20
C ALA A 114 10.20 9.97 3.70
N MET A 115 9.58 8.87 3.22
CA MET A 115 9.14 8.76 1.83
C MET A 115 7.97 9.70 1.50
N ALA A 116 7.08 9.96 2.45
CA ALA A 116 5.93 10.86 2.29
C ALA A 116 6.32 12.35 2.22
N TYR A 117 7.56 12.72 2.58
CA TYR A 117 8.03 14.12 2.57
C TYR A 117 8.42 14.64 1.16
N HIS A 118 8.37 13.81 0.11
CA HIS A 118 8.70 14.20 -1.26
C HIS A 118 7.45 14.26 -2.15
N PRO A 119 6.70 15.38 -2.11
CA PRO A 119 5.45 15.51 -2.84
C PRO A 119 5.65 15.41 -4.35
N GLY A 120 4.69 14.78 -5.03
CA GLY A 120 4.68 14.62 -6.49
C GLY A 120 5.15 13.27 -7.03
N THR A 121 5.34 12.27 -6.16
CA THR A 121 5.62 10.88 -6.58
C THR A 121 4.55 9.92 -6.09
N LEU A 122 4.24 8.88 -6.88
CA LEU A 122 3.31 7.81 -6.47
C LEU A 122 3.70 7.17 -5.14
N ILE A 123 5.00 7.04 -4.86
CA ILE A 123 5.50 6.48 -3.60
C ILE A 123 5.16 7.38 -2.41
N SER A 124 5.23 8.71 -2.58
CA SER A 124 4.84 9.65 -1.53
C SER A 124 3.36 9.55 -1.21
N ASP A 125 2.51 9.44 -2.22
CA ASP A 125 1.05 9.32 -2.03
C ASP A 125 0.70 8.00 -1.33
N LEU A 126 1.34 6.90 -1.75
CA LEU A 126 1.18 5.59 -1.11
C LEU A 126 1.67 5.61 0.34
N ALA A 127 2.84 6.20 0.60
CA ALA A 127 3.37 6.36 1.95
C ALA A 127 2.41 7.17 2.84
N GLY A 128 1.86 8.28 2.32
CA GLY A 128 0.85 9.07 3.00
C GLY A 128 -0.42 8.27 3.31
N ALA A 129 -0.90 7.46 2.36
CA ALA A 129 -2.06 6.59 2.56
C ALA A 129 -1.83 5.53 3.64
N VAL A 130 -0.64 4.91 3.67
CA VAL A 130 -0.27 3.93 4.71
C VAL A 130 -0.24 4.57 6.09
N LEU A 131 0.30 5.79 6.22
CA LEU A 131 0.33 6.52 7.49
C LEU A 131 -1.07 6.95 7.95
N ALA A 132 -1.92 7.38 7.02
CA ALA A 132 -3.32 7.70 7.33
C ALA A 132 -4.06 6.45 7.81
N PHE A 133 -3.84 5.30 7.16
CA PHE A 133 -4.43 4.03 7.58
C PHE A 133 -3.93 3.60 8.97
N ARG A 134 -2.63 3.74 9.26
CA ARG A 134 -2.07 3.50 10.61
C ARG A 134 -2.81 4.32 11.66
N ARG A 135 -2.97 5.61 11.42
CA ARG A 135 -3.67 6.53 12.35
C ARG A 135 -5.11 6.08 12.62
N VAL A 136 -5.86 5.76 11.56
CA VAL A 136 -7.24 5.28 11.70
C VAL A 136 -7.30 3.97 12.50
N GLN A 137 -6.34 3.06 12.29
CA GLN A 137 -6.29 1.82 13.06
C GLN A 137 -5.97 2.05 14.54
N GLN A 138 -5.02 2.94 14.85
CA GLN A 138 -4.69 3.30 16.22
C GLN A 138 -5.87 3.97 16.95
N GLU A 139 -6.53 4.94 16.30
CA GLU A 139 -7.73 5.59 16.84
C GLU A 139 -8.85 4.57 17.09
N ARG A 140 -9.06 3.62 16.17
CA ARG A 140 -10.04 2.54 16.35
C ARG A 140 -9.70 1.63 17.54
N GLN A 141 -8.45 1.21 17.65
CA GLN A 141 -8.02 0.33 18.75
C GLN A 141 -8.16 1.02 20.11
N GLN A 142 -7.79 2.30 20.20
CA GLN A 142 -7.94 3.08 21.42
C GLN A 142 -9.42 3.24 21.80
N ALA A 143 -10.29 3.58 20.84
CA ALA A 143 -11.73 3.67 21.10
C ALA A 143 -12.33 2.34 21.57
N GLN A 144 -11.90 1.21 20.98
CA GLN A 144 -12.33 -0.12 21.42
C GLN A 144 -11.83 -0.46 22.82
N ALA A 145 -10.59 -0.09 23.16
CA ALA A 145 -10.04 -0.29 24.50
C ALA A 145 -10.79 0.54 25.55
N GLU A 146 -11.04 1.82 25.28
CA GLU A 146 -11.81 2.70 26.17
C GLU A 146 -13.26 2.21 26.35
N LEU A 147 -13.90 1.70 25.29
CA LEU A 147 -15.23 1.09 25.39
C LEU A 147 -15.22 -0.14 26.29
N ARG A 148 -14.26 -1.06 26.10
CA ARG A 148 -14.11 -2.25 26.95
C ARG A 148 -13.86 -1.90 28.41
N GLU A 149 -12.97 -0.94 28.67
CA GLU A 149 -12.68 -0.48 30.03
C GLU A 149 -13.93 0.08 30.71
N ARG A 150 -14.73 0.87 29.97
CA ARG A 150 -16.00 1.38 30.48
C ARG A 150 -17.00 0.26 30.73
N GLU A 151 -17.15 -0.69 29.80
CA GLU A 151 -18.03 -1.85 29.96
C GLU A 151 -17.66 -2.69 31.19
N GLU A 152 -16.37 -2.98 31.38
CA GLU A 152 -15.86 -3.70 32.55
C GLU A 152 -16.11 -2.93 33.85
N LEU A 153 -15.90 -1.61 33.84
CA LEU A 153 -16.19 -0.74 34.99
C LEU A 153 -17.68 -0.74 35.33
N TYR A 154 -18.55 -0.54 34.34
CA TYR A 154 -20.01 -0.57 34.54
C TYR A 154 -20.49 -1.93 35.04
N SER A 155 -20.01 -3.02 34.43
CA SER A 155 -20.31 -4.39 34.86
C SER A 155 -19.85 -4.63 36.30
N SER A 156 -18.68 -4.13 36.68
CA SER A 156 -18.16 -4.22 38.04
C SER A 156 -19.02 -3.45 39.05
N ILE A 157 -19.42 -2.21 38.71
CA ILE A 157 -20.29 -1.39 39.56
C ILE A 157 -21.65 -2.06 39.76
N VAL A 158 -22.27 -2.54 38.68
CA VAL A 158 -23.59 -3.19 38.72
C VAL A 158 -23.52 -4.51 39.50
N SER A 159 -22.50 -5.33 39.26
CA SER A 159 -22.35 -6.63 39.93
C SER A 159 -22.06 -6.52 41.42
N GLN A 160 -21.33 -5.48 41.85
CA GLN A 160 -21.00 -5.23 43.26
C GLN A 160 -22.04 -4.36 43.98
N SER A 161 -23.04 -3.83 43.27
CA SER A 161 -24.11 -3.04 43.88
C SER A 161 -24.91 -3.90 44.89
N PRO A 162 -25.14 -3.41 46.12
CA PRO A 162 -26.00 -4.08 47.09
C PRO A 162 -27.50 -3.97 46.72
N ILE A 163 -27.84 -3.15 45.74
CA ILE A 163 -29.19 -2.97 45.24
C ILE A 163 -29.41 -3.90 44.04
N GLY A 164 -30.53 -4.61 44.03
CA GLY A 164 -30.96 -5.42 42.88
C GLY A 164 -31.22 -4.54 41.66
N ILE A 165 -30.48 -4.79 40.59
CA ILE A 165 -30.64 -4.12 39.29
C ILE A 165 -31.00 -5.19 38.27
N VAL A 166 -32.10 -4.97 37.54
CA VAL A 166 -32.62 -5.89 36.53
C VAL A 166 -33.19 -5.14 35.34
N VAL A 167 -32.94 -5.67 34.16
CA VAL A 167 -33.55 -5.27 32.89
C VAL A 167 -34.53 -6.36 32.48
N ILE A 168 -35.69 -5.94 32.00
CA ILE A 168 -36.80 -6.83 31.68
C ILE A 168 -37.23 -6.54 30.25
N ASP A 169 -37.34 -7.60 29.46
CA ASP A 169 -37.94 -7.54 28.13
C ASP A 169 -39.45 -7.27 28.24
N LEU A 170 -39.97 -6.28 27.51
CA LEU A 170 -41.36 -5.86 27.66
C LEU A 170 -42.36 -6.80 26.98
N ASP A 171 -41.93 -7.59 25.99
CA ASP A 171 -42.82 -8.49 25.26
C ASP A 171 -43.01 -9.81 26.01
N THR A 172 -41.94 -10.32 26.63
CA THR A 172 -41.91 -11.62 27.32
C THR A 172 -41.95 -11.52 28.84
N LEU A 173 -41.59 -10.36 29.40
CA LEU A 173 -41.33 -10.13 30.83
C LEU A 173 -40.24 -11.04 31.42
N HIS A 174 -39.33 -11.52 30.57
CA HIS A 174 -38.11 -12.21 31.01
C HIS A 174 -37.05 -11.23 31.47
N PHE A 175 -36.22 -11.68 32.40
CA PHE A 175 -35.07 -10.94 32.88
C PHE A 175 -33.91 -11.06 31.89
N THR A 176 -33.60 -9.97 31.18
CA THR A 176 -32.54 -9.97 30.14
C THR A 176 -31.16 -9.63 30.69
N SER A 177 -31.10 -8.91 31.81
CA SER A 177 -29.86 -8.62 32.54
C SER A 177 -30.18 -8.42 34.01
N PHE A 178 -29.34 -8.95 34.90
CA PHE A 178 -29.54 -8.80 36.33
C PHE A 178 -28.22 -8.95 37.09
N ASN A 179 -28.13 -8.31 38.25
CA ASN A 179 -27.00 -8.48 39.16
C ASN A 179 -27.30 -9.49 40.28
N ARG A 180 -26.26 -9.86 41.04
CA ARG A 180 -26.36 -10.83 42.16
C ARG A 180 -27.39 -10.42 43.21
N ALA A 181 -27.43 -9.14 43.57
CA ALA A 181 -28.35 -8.60 44.57
C ALA A 181 -29.84 -8.74 44.18
N THR A 182 -30.15 -9.01 42.91
CA THR A 182 -31.54 -9.23 42.45
C THR A 182 -32.07 -10.61 42.86
N TYR A 183 -31.28 -11.67 42.67
CA TYR A 183 -31.75 -13.04 42.83
C TYR A 183 -31.31 -13.71 44.13
N GLU A 184 -30.19 -13.28 44.72
CA GLU A 184 -29.66 -13.87 45.96
C GLU A 184 -30.66 -13.76 47.14
N PRO A 185 -31.32 -12.61 47.37
CA PRO A 185 -32.37 -12.53 48.39
C PRO A 185 -33.61 -13.36 48.08
N LEU A 186 -33.81 -13.79 46.84
CA LEU A 186 -34.94 -14.64 46.44
C LEU A 186 -34.60 -16.14 46.49
N GLY A 187 -33.33 -16.49 46.70
CA GLY A 187 -32.86 -17.87 46.85
C GLY A 187 -32.73 -18.65 45.53
N TYR A 188 -32.65 -17.97 44.40
CA TYR A 188 -32.42 -18.58 43.09
C TYR A 188 -30.93 -18.57 42.73
N SER A 189 -30.49 -19.48 41.86
CA SER A 189 -29.20 -19.32 41.16
C SER A 189 -29.32 -18.34 39.99
N SER A 190 -28.20 -17.94 39.41
CA SER A 190 -28.20 -17.06 38.22
C SER A 190 -28.90 -17.74 37.03
N GLU A 191 -28.65 -19.02 36.83
CA GLU A 191 -29.21 -19.82 35.75
C GLU A 191 -30.70 -20.05 35.95
N GLU A 192 -31.12 -20.34 37.18
CA GLU A 192 -32.54 -20.49 37.51
C GLU A 192 -33.30 -19.19 37.34
N PHE A 193 -32.72 -18.07 37.78
CA PHE A 193 -33.37 -16.76 37.68
C PHE A 193 -33.51 -16.27 36.24
N ALA A 194 -32.56 -16.64 35.35
CA ALA A 194 -32.62 -16.30 33.92
C ALA A 194 -33.86 -16.88 33.21
N GLU A 195 -34.34 -18.05 33.66
CA GLU A 195 -35.50 -18.73 33.09
C GLU A 195 -36.84 -18.21 33.65
N LEU A 196 -36.80 -17.37 34.70
CA LEU A 196 -37.99 -16.81 35.31
C LEU A 196 -38.52 -15.59 34.55
N THR A 197 -39.79 -15.31 34.78
CA THR A 197 -40.46 -14.08 34.39
C THR A 197 -40.83 -13.26 35.62
N ILE A 198 -41.24 -12.01 35.43
CA ILE A 198 -41.87 -11.22 36.51
C ILE A 198 -43.00 -12.02 37.18
N TYR A 199 -43.80 -12.78 36.43
CA TYR A 199 -44.97 -13.49 36.96
C TYR A 199 -44.60 -14.50 38.05
N ASP A 200 -43.44 -15.17 37.94
CA ASP A 200 -43.07 -16.30 38.79
C ASP A 200 -42.68 -15.88 40.21
N ILE A 201 -42.32 -14.61 40.39
CA ILE A 201 -41.83 -14.06 41.67
C ILE A 201 -42.85 -13.18 42.39
N GLN A 202 -44.06 -12.99 41.83
CA GLN A 202 -45.10 -12.18 42.48
C GLN A 202 -45.76 -12.93 43.64
N ALA A 203 -45.97 -12.23 44.76
CA ALA A 203 -46.68 -12.80 45.91
C ALA A 203 -48.21 -12.82 45.72
N HIS A 204 -48.78 -11.70 45.27
CA HIS A 204 -50.24 -11.46 45.32
C HIS A 204 -50.87 -11.11 43.97
N LEU A 205 -50.05 -10.77 42.97
CA LEU A 205 -50.54 -10.31 41.67
C LEU A 205 -50.62 -11.48 40.68
N GLY A 206 -51.83 -11.72 40.14
CA GLY A 206 -52.01 -12.59 38.98
C GLY A 206 -51.50 -11.92 37.70
N ARG A 207 -51.38 -12.70 36.60
CA ARG A 207 -50.81 -12.25 35.32
C ARG A 207 -51.46 -10.96 34.80
N ASP A 208 -52.78 -10.88 34.73
CA ASP A 208 -53.50 -9.68 34.26
C ASP A 208 -53.18 -8.41 35.07
N ALA A 209 -52.96 -8.57 36.38
CA ALA A 209 -52.64 -7.47 37.28
C ALA A 209 -51.18 -7.03 37.13
N VAL A 210 -50.27 -7.97 36.83
CA VAL A 210 -48.88 -7.66 36.44
C VAL A 210 -48.87 -6.88 35.14
N ASP A 211 -49.61 -7.33 34.12
CA ASP A 211 -49.65 -6.66 32.81
C ASP A 211 -50.23 -5.26 32.91
N ALA A 212 -51.28 -5.09 33.71
CA ALA A 212 -51.85 -3.78 33.99
C ALA A 212 -50.83 -2.84 34.67
N ARG A 213 -50.06 -3.35 35.63
CA ARG A 213 -48.99 -2.60 36.29
C ARG A 213 -47.89 -2.22 35.31
N VAL A 214 -47.42 -3.16 34.48
CA VAL A 214 -46.38 -2.89 33.47
C VAL A 214 -46.84 -1.78 32.51
N ARG A 215 -48.08 -1.86 32.01
CA ARG A 215 -48.67 -0.79 31.18
C ARG A 215 -48.73 0.55 31.90
N ASP A 216 -49.11 0.56 33.18
CA ASP A 216 -49.17 1.78 34.00
C ASP A 216 -47.77 2.41 34.15
N ILE A 217 -46.76 1.61 34.50
CA ILE A 217 -45.35 2.03 34.62
C ILE A 217 -44.85 2.65 33.30
N ILE A 218 -45.14 2.02 32.17
CA ILE A 218 -44.73 2.53 30.84
C ILE A 218 -45.43 3.87 30.57
N SER A 219 -46.75 3.93 30.75
CA SER A 219 -47.54 5.13 30.46
C SER A 219 -47.21 6.32 31.35
N SER A 220 -46.75 6.07 32.58
CA SER A 220 -46.36 7.09 33.55
C SER A 220 -44.90 7.51 33.44
N GLY A 221 -44.09 6.86 32.59
CA GLY A 221 -42.65 7.10 32.50
C GLY A 221 -41.86 6.55 33.70
N GLY A 222 -42.47 5.65 34.48
CA GLY A 222 -41.87 4.93 35.60
C GLY A 222 -42.52 5.20 36.95
N GLN A 223 -42.36 4.24 37.86
CA GLN A 223 -43.05 4.20 39.15
C GLN A 223 -42.14 3.65 40.24
N GLU A 224 -42.39 4.09 41.47
CA GLU A 224 -41.76 3.55 42.67
C GLU A 224 -42.85 3.03 43.62
N PHE A 225 -42.65 1.84 44.16
CA PHE A 225 -43.61 1.20 45.04
C PHE A 225 -42.98 0.11 45.90
N GLU A 226 -43.60 -0.17 47.04
CA GLU A 226 -43.32 -1.37 47.82
C GLU A 226 -44.06 -2.56 47.24
N ASN A 227 -43.39 -3.71 47.16
CA ASN A 227 -43.99 -4.96 46.71
C ASN A 227 -43.44 -6.16 47.47
N GLN A 228 -44.27 -7.19 47.62
CA GLN A 228 -43.85 -8.48 48.16
C GLN A 228 -43.56 -9.46 47.04
N ARG A 229 -42.38 -10.07 47.10
CA ARG A 229 -42.00 -11.14 46.19
C ARG A 229 -41.90 -12.46 46.92
N LYS A 230 -42.27 -13.54 46.21
CA LYS A 230 -42.16 -14.91 46.68
C LYS A 230 -40.78 -15.46 46.34
N THR A 231 -40.09 -15.99 47.35
CA THR A 231 -38.80 -16.67 47.16
C THR A 231 -39.00 -18.09 46.62
N LYS A 232 -37.89 -18.73 46.22
CA LYS A 232 -37.88 -20.15 45.85
C LYS A 232 -38.44 -21.08 46.94
N SER A 233 -38.23 -20.74 48.22
CA SER A 233 -38.77 -21.50 49.36
C SER A 233 -40.23 -21.18 49.67
N GLY A 234 -40.82 -20.18 48.99
CA GLY A 234 -42.18 -19.71 49.22
C GLY A 234 -42.31 -18.65 50.31
N GLU A 235 -41.21 -18.20 50.91
CA GLU A 235 -41.19 -17.06 51.84
C GLU A 235 -41.56 -15.76 51.10
N LEU A 236 -42.25 -14.84 51.76
CA LEU A 236 -42.54 -13.51 51.23
C LEU A 236 -41.50 -12.52 51.74
N ARG A 237 -40.93 -11.71 50.84
CA ARG A 237 -39.98 -10.66 51.18
C ARG A 237 -40.43 -9.33 50.60
N ASP A 238 -40.27 -8.28 51.39
CA ASP A 238 -40.60 -6.90 50.99
C ASP A 238 -39.46 -6.28 50.19
N PHE A 239 -39.80 -5.61 49.09
CA PHE A 239 -38.86 -4.89 48.24
C PHE A 239 -39.40 -3.50 47.95
N TRP A 240 -38.54 -2.49 48.09
CA TRP A 240 -38.76 -1.18 47.46
C TRP A 240 -38.29 -1.28 46.01
N ILE A 241 -39.20 -1.06 45.06
CA ILE A 241 -38.96 -1.22 43.63
C ILE A 241 -39.09 0.15 42.96
N SER A 242 -38.08 0.54 42.18
CA SER A 242 -38.15 1.65 41.23
C SER A 242 -38.00 1.09 39.83
N MET A 243 -39.00 1.31 38.97
CA MET A 243 -38.99 0.86 37.57
C MET A 243 -39.14 2.06 36.64
N ARG A 244 -38.33 2.08 35.59
CA ARG A 244 -38.35 3.10 34.54
C ARG A 244 -38.31 2.42 33.18
N PRO A 245 -39.10 2.88 32.19
CA PRO A 245 -38.96 2.39 30.83
C PRO A 245 -37.58 2.78 30.29
N LEU A 246 -36.93 1.85 29.59
CA LEU A 246 -35.63 2.06 28.98
C LEU A 246 -35.76 1.92 27.46
N GLU A 247 -35.43 2.99 26.72
CA GLU A 247 -35.29 2.94 25.26
C GLU A 247 -33.84 2.62 24.92
N LEU A 248 -33.58 1.38 24.49
CA LEU A 248 -32.30 1.03 23.91
C LEU A 248 -32.30 1.51 22.46
N ARG A 249 -31.47 2.51 22.15
CA ARG A 249 -31.15 2.85 20.76
C ARG A 249 -30.26 1.76 20.18
N THR A 250 -30.87 0.79 19.53
CA THR A 250 -30.20 -0.21 18.70
C THR A 250 -29.71 0.39 17.38
#